data_AF-A0A960WQP8-F1
#
_entry.id   AF-A0A960WQP8-F1
#
_cell.length_a   1.000
_cell.length_b   1.000
_cell.length_c   1.000
_cell.angle_alpha   90.00
_cell.angle_beta   90.00
_cell.angle_gamma   90.00
#
_symmetry.space_group_name_H-M   'P 1'
#
loop_
_entity.id
_entity.type
_entity.pdbx_description
1 polymer ?
#
loop_
_entity_poly.entity_id
_entity_poly.type
_entity_poly.pdbx_seq_one_letter_code
_entity_poly.pdbx_strand_id
1 'polypeptide(L)'
;MRKRRLNWRRGLISLVLTGGAGYLVAMHLVPWFFPLPKDLAGKPPVGLLFLDREDRPVRRLLDGDLRADDPAAYDEFPQKLVLATLAAEDSRYFSHGGIDFLGVLRAVRDALLHREFVSGASTITQQTVKLSSPPRRRDFRTKVIEAFTARRLEMSWDKKEILSAYLNRLPYGNQFTGSRAAARGYFGKPLSDLSLAEAALLAGLPNKPTKLNPWTNYEGARKRQLWILGRMKEEGYINEVEFAAALIEEPKLLDGHARAFHAPHFTNLLLEREGETLAAARSGGLPVHTTLDLSLQLDVENAVSAELARLAHQAGEENDLQAAVVVIENASGEILALS
;
A
#
# COMPACT_ATOMS: atom_id res chain seq x y z
N MET A 1 36.64 -41.17 33.38
CA MET A 1 35.82 -40.65 32.25
C MET A 1 34.55 -39.86 32.66
N ARG A 2 33.99 -40.01 33.88
CA ARG A 2 32.73 -39.35 34.31
C ARG A 2 32.81 -37.82 34.53
N LYS A 3 33.94 -37.30 35.03
CA LYS A 3 34.15 -35.85 35.29
C LYS A 3 34.21 -34.99 34.01
N ARG A 4 34.75 -35.53 32.90
CA ARG A 4 34.93 -34.80 31.63
C ARG A 4 33.60 -34.57 30.89
N ARG A 5 32.64 -35.51 31.00
CA ARG A 5 31.26 -35.35 30.47
C ARG A 5 30.42 -34.34 31.27
N LEU A 6 30.66 -34.20 32.58
CA LEU A 6 29.94 -33.27 33.44
C LEU A 6 30.36 -31.81 33.20
N ASN A 7 31.66 -31.57 32.95
CA ASN A 7 32.18 -30.23 32.67
C ASN A 7 31.72 -29.69 31.31
N TRP A 8 31.57 -30.54 30.30
CA TRP A 8 31.04 -30.14 28.98
C TRP A 8 29.56 -29.76 29.06
N ARG A 9 28.76 -30.50 29.86
CA ARG A 9 27.36 -30.17 30.13
C ARG A 9 27.21 -28.84 30.87
N ARG A 10 28.05 -28.57 31.89
CA ARG A 10 28.06 -27.29 32.62
C ARG A 10 28.49 -26.11 31.74
N GLY A 11 29.50 -26.31 30.89
CA GLY A 11 29.93 -25.32 29.90
C GLY A 11 28.83 -24.99 28.88
N LEU A 12 28.13 -26.02 28.37
CA LEU A 12 27.00 -25.84 27.45
C LEU A 12 25.82 -25.12 28.11
N ILE A 13 25.48 -25.47 29.36
CA ILE A 13 24.41 -24.79 30.12
C ILE A 13 24.79 -23.32 30.36
N SER A 14 26.03 -23.03 30.76
CA SER A 14 26.50 -21.65 30.95
C SER A 14 26.46 -20.83 29.67
N LEU A 15 26.85 -21.42 28.53
CA LEU A 15 26.77 -20.78 27.22
C LEU A 15 25.31 -20.48 26.81
N VAL A 16 24.40 -21.43 27.05
CA VAL A 16 22.96 -21.25 26.76
C VAL A 16 22.34 -20.19 27.66
N LEU A 17 22.70 -20.17 28.95
CA LEU A 17 22.18 -19.17 29.90
C LEU A 17 22.73 -17.76 29.61
N THR A 18 24.01 -17.63 29.30
CA THR A 18 24.60 -16.33 28.92
C THR A 18 24.08 -15.85 27.56
N GLY A 19 23.92 -16.74 26.58
CA GLY A 19 23.26 -16.44 25.31
C GLY A 19 21.79 -16.05 25.48
N GLY A 20 21.05 -16.74 26.34
CA GLY A 20 19.66 -16.44 26.67
C GLY A 20 19.49 -15.10 27.37
N ALA A 21 20.33 -14.80 28.37
CA ALA A 21 20.34 -13.51 29.05
C ALA A 21 20.70 -12.37 28.08
N GLY A 22 21.71 -12.57 27.23
CA GLY A 22 22.07 -11.63 26.18
C GLY A 22 20.94 -11.38 25.18
N TYR A 23 20.20 -12.42 24.80
CA TYR A 23 19.01 -12.32 23.94
C TYR A 23 17.88 -11.52 24.62
N LEU A 24 17.58 -11.79 25.88
CA LEU A 24 16.56 -11.05 26.62
C LEU A 24 16.94 -9.57 26.75
N VAL A 25 18.20 -9.27 27.07
CA VAL A 25 18.74 -7.90 27.07
C VAL A 25 18.59 -7.26 25.69
N ALA A 26 18.96 -7.97 24.63
CA ALA A 26 18.82 -7.48 23.26
C ALA A 26 17.35 -7.25 22.85
N MET A 27 16.40 -8.04 23.35
CA MET A 27 14.98 -7.91 22.96
C MET A 27 14.17 -6.97 23.85
N HIS A 28 14.71 -6.53 25.00
CA HIS A 28 14.04 -5.67 25.96
C HIS A 28 14.73 -4.33 26.20
N LEU A 29 16.06 -4.23 26.08
CA LEU A 29 16.80 -2.98 26.30
C LEU A 29 17.20 -2.30 24.99
N VAL A 30 17.76 -3.04 24.04
CA VAL A 30 18.20 -2.49 22.73
C VAL A 30 17.09 -1.76 21.97
N PRO A 31 15.82 -2.22 21.94
CA PRO A 31 14.74 -1.51 21.24
C PRO A 31 14.53 -0.07 21.72
N TRP A 32 14.86 0.26 22.98
CA TRP A 32 14.69 1.62 23.51
C TRP A 32 15.67 2.64 22.93
N PHE A 33 16.76 2.18 22.30
CA PHE A 33 17.68 3.06 21.56
C PHE A 33 17.18 3.41 20.15
N PHE A 34 16.08 2.80 19.70
CA PHE A 34 15.48 3.05 18.40
C PHE A 34 14.21 3.89 18.57
N PRO A 35 14.23 5.18 18.21
CA PRO A 35 13.07 6.04 18.36
C PRO A 35 11.94 5.60 17.44
N LEU A 36 10.70 5.71 17.93
CA LEU A 36 9.51 5.46 17.14
C LEU A 36 9.31 6.58 16.11
N PRO A 37 8.89 6.27 14.87
CA PRO A 37 8.52 7.28 13.89
C PRO A 37 7.45 8.24 14.42
N LYS A 38 7.66 9.56 14.24
CA LYS A 38 6.78 10.61 14.76
C LYS A 38 5.36 10.54 14.17
N ASP A 39 5.24 10.06 12.93
CA ASP A 39 3.97 9.99 12.20
C ASP A 39 3.22 8.66 12.42
N LEU A 40 3.65 7.82 13.37
CA LEU A 40 2.91 6.61 13.76
C LEU A 40 1.51 6.93 14.30
N ALA A 41 1.38 8.03 15.06
CA ALA A 41 0.11 8.53 15.58
C ALA A 41 -0.51 9.66 14.73
N GLY A 42 0.21 10.13 13.70
CA GLY A 42 -0.28 11.15 12.78
C GLY A 42 -1.44 10.64 11.92
N LYS A 43 -2.32 11.55 11.49
CA LYS A 43 -3.30 11.25 10.43
C LYS A 43 -2.54 10.94 9.14
N PRO A 44 -3.02 10.01 8.29
CA PRO A 44 -2.49 9.87 6.94
C PRO A 44 -2.55 11.25 6.25
N PRO A 45 -1.61 11.55 5.35
CA PRO A 45 -1.52 12.89 4.78
C PRO A 45 -2.79 13.25 3.96
N VAL A 46 -3.03 14.55 3.69
CA VAL A 46 -4.23 15.12 3.00
C VAL A 46 -3.83 15.93 1.76
N GLY A 47 -4.75 16.11 0.80
CA GLY A 47 -4.51 16.17 -0.63
C GLY A 47 -5.11 17.30 -1.41
N LEU A 48 -4.92 17.26 -2.73
CA LEU A 48 -5.18 18.39 -3.60
C LEU A 48 -6.09 17.99 -4.77
N LEU A 49 -7.28 18.59 -4.82
CA LEU A 49 -8.26 18.43 -5.89
C LEU A 49 -8.17 19.64 -6.83
N PHE A 50 -7.90 19.42 -8.12
CA PHE A 50 -8.04 20.44 -9.15
C PHE A 50 -9.43 20.36 -9.76
N LEU A 51 -10.09 21.50 -9.82
CA LEU A 51 -11.36 21.72 -10.49
C LEU A 51 -11.14 22.54 -11.76
N ASP A 52 -11.95 22.31 -12.78
CA ASP A 52 -11.99 23.11 -14.00
C ASP A 52 -12.76 24.42 -13.72
N ARG A 53 -12.89 25.28 -14.73
CA ARG A 53 -13.58 26.57 -14.60
C ARG A 53 -15.11 26.45 -14.34
N GLU A 54 -15.67 25.25 -14.47
CA GLU A 54 -17.08 24.90 -14.22
C GLU A 54 -17.24 23.99 -12.99
N ASP A 55 -16.23 23.95 -12.10
CA ASP A 55 -16.20 23.13 -10.88
C ASP A 55 -16.23 21.61 -11.12
N ARG A 56 -15.90 21.15 -12.33
CA ARG A 56 -15.75 19.72 -12.65
C ARG A 56 -14.37 19.23 -12.23
N PRO A 57 -14.25 18.02 -11.68
CA PRO A 57 -12.96 17.51 -11.20
C PRO A 57 -12.04 17.14 -12.37
N VAL A 58 -10.92 17.85 -12.51
CA VAL A 58 -9.92 17.68 -13.57
C VAL A 58 -8.92 16.60 -13.19
N ARG A 59 -8.16 16.89 -12.14
CA ARG A 59 -7.15 16.00 -11.61
C ARG A 59 -7.24 16.07 -10.12
N ARG A 60 -7.14 14.92 -9.50
CA ARG A 60 -6.92 14.87 -8.06
C ARG A 60 -5.45 14.50 -7.86
N LEU A 61 -4.63 15.48 -7.51
CA LEU A 61 -3.30 15.20 -6.98
C LEU A 61 -3.48 14.76 -5.55
N LEU A 62 -3.73 13.46 -5.45
CA LEU A 62 -4.18 12.85 -4.23
C LEU A 62 -3.22 13.20 -3.12
N ASP A 63 -3.84 13.75 -2.11
CA ASP A 63 -4.08 12.98 -0.91
C ASP A 63 -5.54 13.13 -0.34
N GLY A 64 -6.56 12.63 -1.07
CA GLY A 64 -8.00 12.66 -0.70
C GLY A 64 -8.90 13.13 -1.85
N ASP A 65 -10.12 12.66 -2.15
CA ASP A 65 -11.24 12.02 -1.43
C ASP A 65 -11.21 10.50 -1.32
N LEU A 66 -10.20 9.84 -1.91
CA LEU A 66 -10.14 8.38 -1.92
C LEU A 66 -8.90 7.84 -1.18
N ARG A 67 -8.15 8.70 -0.46
CA ARG A 67 -7.13 8.29 0.52
C ARG A 67 -7.46 8.65 1.95
N ALA A 68 -8.22 9.72 2.17
CA ALA A 68 -8.59 10.21 3.48
C ALA A 68 -10.10 10.11 3.67
N ASP A 69 -10.63 8.88 3.65
CA ASP A 69 -11.61 8.64 4.70
C ASP A 69 -10.85 8.77 6.03
N ASP A 70 -11.54 9.13 7.12
CA ASP A 70 -10.92 9.07 8.44
C ASP A 70 -10.24 7.70 8.64
N PRO A 71 -9.15 7.60 9.43
CA PRO A 71 -8.62 6.30 9.79
C PRO A 71 -9.73 5.43 10.36
N ALA A 72 -9.88 4.21 9.86
CA ALA A 72 -10.82 3.27 10.44
C ALA A 72 -10.32 2.82 11.80
N ALA A 73 -11.20 2.83 12.79
CA ALA A 73 -10.93 2.17 14.06
C ALA A 73 -10.84 0.65 13.84
N TYR A 74 -10.16 -0.05 14.76
CA TYR A 74 -9.96 -1.49 14.62
C TYR A 74 -11.28 -2.26 14.39
N ASP A 75 -12.31 -1.89 15.14
CA ASP A 75 -13.60 -2.59 15.16
C ASP A 75 -14.45 -2.31 13.88
N GLU A 76 -14.02 -1.37 13.04
CA GLU A 76 -14.66 -1.10 11.74
C GLU A 76 -14.10 -1.98 10.62
N PHE A 77 -12.91 -2.57 10.79
CA PHE A 77 -12.40 -3.51 9.80
C PHE A 77 -13.18 -4.81 9.92
N PRO A 78 -13.78 -5.31 8.83
CA PRO A 78 -14.50 -6.56 8.90
C PRO A 78 -13.51 -7.70 9.14
N GLN A 79 -13.90 -8.68 9.94
CA GLN A 79 -13.03 -9.79 10.33
C GLN A 79 -12.43 -10.52 9.12
N LYS A 80 -13.19 -10.71 8.04
CA LYS A 80 -12.72 -11.29 6.76
C LYS A 80 -11.52 -10.55 6.16
N LEU A 81 -11.47 -9.21 6.23
CA LEU A 81 -10.34 -8.43 5.73
C LEU A 81 -9.12 -8.60 6.63
N VAL A 82 -9.32 -8.52 7.95
CA VAL A 82 -8.26 -8.75 8.93
C VAL A 82 -7.64 -10.13 8.71
N LEU A 83 -8.45 -11.19 8.69
CA LEU A 83 -7.99 -12.57 8.52
C LEU A 83 -7.34 -12.80 7.14
N ALA A 84 -7.85 -12.19 6.07
CA ALA A 84 -7.22 -12.25 4.76
C ALA A 84 -5.82 -11.61 4.76
N THR A 85 -5.67 -10.43 5.39
CA THR A 85 -4.37 -9.77 5.53
C THR A 85 -3.41 -10.60 6.38
N LEU A 86 -3.87 -11.17 7.50
CA LEU A 86 -3.05 -12.05 8.34
C LEU A 86 -2.60 -13.30 7.58
N ALA A 87 -3.52 -14.00 6.89
CA ALA A 87 -3.18 -15.19 6.11
C ALA A 87 -2.17 -14.90 4.98
N ALA A 88 -2.23 -13.70 4.40
CA ALA A 88 -1.39 -13.29 3.30
C ALA A 88 0.02 -12.82 3.72
N GLU A 89 0.12 -12.12 4.85
CA GLU A 89 1.33 -11.38 5.25
C GLU A 89 1.95 -11.90 6.55
N ASP A 90 1.15 -12.31 7.55
CA ASP A 90 1.64 -12.66 8.89
C ASP A 90 0.62 -13.50 9.69
N SER A 91 0.52 -14.81 9.39
CA SER A 91 -0.52 -15.68 9.99
C SER A 91 -0.33 -15.91 11.50
N ARG A 92 0.86 -15.57 12.02
CA ARG A 92 1.21 -15.67 13.43
C ARG A 92 1.28 -14.34 14.15
N TYR A 93 0.74 -13.29 13.55
CA TYR A 93 0.80 -11.93 14.05
C TYR A 93 0.53 -11.81 15.56
N PHE A 94 -0.53 -12.44 16.07
CA PHE A 94 -0.90 -12.35 17.49
C PHE A 94 -0.01 -13.18 18.43
N SER A 95 0.87 -14.04 17.91
CA SER A 95 1.70 -14.95 18.70
C SER A 95 3.15 -14.49 18.91
N HIS A 96 3.61 -13.45 18.21
CA HIS A 96 4.99 -12.93 18.33
C HIS A 96 5.01 -11.45 18.72
N GLY A 97 6.14 -10.95 19.25
CA GLY A 97 6.29 -9.56 19.72
C GLY A 97 6.99 -8.64 18.72
N GLY A 98 6.55 -8.62 17.46
CA GLY A 98 7.12 -7.80 16.38
C GLY A 98 8.13 -8.48 15.45
N ILE A 99 8.77 -9.56 15.89
CA ILE A 99 9.67 -10.38 15.06
C ILE A 99 9.22 -11.83 15.16
N ASP A 100 8.87 -12.44 14.03
CA ASP A 100 8.53 -13.86 13.98
C ASP A 100 9.79 -14.72 13.77
N PHE A 101 10.48 -15.02 14.87
CA PHE A 101 11.69 -15.85 14.83
C PHE A 101 11.43 -17.25 14.27
N LEU A 102 10.31 -17.87 14.64
CA LEU A 102 9.93 -19.17 14.10
C LEU A 102 9.63 -19.08 12.60
N GLY A 103 9.17 -17.92 12.12
CA GLY A 103 8.81 -17.67 10.73
C GLY A 103 10.04 -17.48 9.88
N VAL A 104 11.01 -16.74 10.41
CA VAL A 104 12.35 -16.61 9.84
C VAL A 104 13.03 -17.98 9.76
N LEU A 105 13.01 -18.77 10.84
CA LEU A 105 13.58 -20.13 10.84
C LEU A 105 12.93 -21.04 9.79
N ARG A 106 11.60 -20.99 9.67
CA ARG A 106 10.84 -21.74 8.66
C ARG A 106 11.21 -21.27 7.24
N ALA A 107 11.25 -19.97 7.00
CA ALA A 107 11.60 -19.40 5.70
C ALA A 107 13.04 -19.75 5.28
N VAL A 108 14.00 -19.74 6.22
CA VAL A 108 15.38 -20.18 5.95
C VAL A 108 15.43 -21.66 5.59
N ARG A 109 14.72 -22.52 6.33
CA ARG A 109 14.62 -23.95 6.01
C ARG A 109 14.00 -24.16 4.63
N ASP A 110 12.91 -23.47 4.32
CA ASP A 110 12.19 -23.65 3.06
C ASP A 110 13.01 -23.14 1.87
N ALA A 111 13.75 -22.03 2.03
CA ALA A 111 14.69 -21.52 1.03
C ALA A 111 15.87 -22.47 0.77
N LEU A 112 16.38 -23.14 1.81
CA LEU A 112 17.43 -24.16 1.67
C LEU A 112 16.91 -25.41 0.94
N LEU A 113 15.65 -25.79 1.15
CA LEU A 113 15.03 -26.96 0.53
C LEU A 113 14.57 -26.71 -0.91
N HIS A 114 13.96 -25.55 -1.20
CA HIS A 114 13.31 -25.26 -2.48
C HIS A 114 14.13 -24.31 -3.39
N ARG A 115 15.30 -23.84 -2.93
CA ARG A 115 16.17 -22.87 -3.65
C ARG A 115 15.51 -21.55 -4.04
N GLU A 116 14.32 -21.27 -3.52
CA GLU A 116 13.61 -19.99 -3.71
C GLU A 116 13.52 -19.24 -2.39
N PHE A 117 13.96 -17.98 -2.38
CA PHE A 117 13.68 -17.09 -1.26
C PHE A 117 12.19 -16.75 -1.27
N VAL A 118 11.43 -17.31 -0.33
CA VAL A 118 10.06 -16.85 -0.10
C VAL A 118 10.11 -15.43 0.44
N SER A 119 9.78 -14.47 -0.43
CA SER A 119 9.60 -13.06 -0.08
C SER A 119 8.46 -12.95 0.94
N GLY A 120 8.79 -12.89 2.24
CA GLY A 120 7.76 -12.80 3.28
C GLY A 120 8.25 -12.76 4.73
N ALA A 121 9.56 -12.68 4.99
CA ALA A 121 10.08 -12.71 6.37
C ALA A 121 9.79 -11.43 7.21
N SER A 122 9.02 -10.48 6.70
CA SER A 122 8.72 -9.22 7.40
C SER A 122 7.34 -9.28 8.03
N THR A 123 7.29 -9.12 9.35
CA THR A 123 6.03 -9.07 10.10
C THR A 123 5.23 -7.81 9.78
N ILE A 124 3.93 -7.83 10.07
CA ILE A 124 3.06 -6.64 9.92
C ILE A 124 3.61 -5.45 10.70
N THR A 125 4.15 -5.68 11.90
CA THR A 125 4.75 -4.62 12.73
C THR A 125 5.98 -4.00 12.08
N GLN A 126 6.86 -4.81 11.48
CA GLN A 126 8.00 -4.29 10.72
C GLN A 126 7.55 -3.47 9.50
N GLN A 127 6.53 -3.97 8.79
CA GLN A 127 5.97 -3.25 7.65
C GLN A 127 5.32 -1.93 8.09
N THR A 128 4.67 -1.88 9.25
CA THR A 128 4.06 -0.67 9.83
C THR A 128 5.11 0.41 10.13
N VAL A 129 6.22 0.02 10.75
CA VAL A 129 7.36 0.93 11.00
C VAL A 129 7.90 1.48 9.69
N LYS A 130 8.05 0.62 8.69
CA LYS A 130 8.54 1.00 7.36
C LYS A 130 7.61 1.99 6.66
N LEU A 131 6.30 1.75 6.70
CA LEU A 131 5.29 2.65 6.12
C LEU A 131 5.23 4.01 6.83
N SER A 132 5.62 4.05 8.11
CA SER A 132 5.60 5.27 8.94
C SER A 132 6.94 5.99 8.99
N SER A 133 7.93 5.54 8.23
CA SER A 133 9.28 6.11 8.20
C SER A 133 9.59 6.68 6.81
N PRO A 134 10.47 7.70 6.72
CA PRO A 134 10.99 8.16 5.44
C PRO A 134 11.63 7.01 4.65
N PRO A 135 11.60 7.05 3.30
CA PRO A 135 12.23 6.04 2.47
C PRO A 135 13.72 5.85 2.83
N ARG A 136 14.10 4.60 3.13
CA ARG A 136 15.49 4.22 3.45
C ARG A 136 16.03 3.27 2.40
N ARG A 137 17.36 3.22 2.27
CA ARG A 137 18.04 2.24 1.41
C ARG A 137 17.71 0.81 1.87
N ARG A 138 17.52 -0.10 0.92
CA ARG A 138 17.25 -1.51 1.22
C ARG A 138 18.57 -2.24 1.50
N ASP A 139 19.05 -2.14 2.73
CA ASP A 139 20.24 -2.85 3.20
C ASP A 139 20.00 -3.60 4.52
N PHE A 140 20.94 -4.48 4.89
CA PHE A 140 20.86 -5.28 6.11
C PHE A 140 20.77 -4.42 7.37
N ARG A 141 21.49 -3.28 7.40
CA ARG A 141 21.46 -2.35 8.53
C ARG A 141 20.05 -1.78 8.74
N THR A 142 19.41 -1.32 7.67
CA THR A 142 18.03 -0.82 7.69
C THR A 142 17.07 -1.90 8.17
N LYS A 143 17.27 -3.15 7.75
CA LYS A 143 16.45 -4.27 8.19
C LYS A 143 16.57 -4.55 9.70
N VAL A 144 17.77 -4.44 10.26
CA VAL A 144 18.00 -4.55 11.72
C VAL A 144 17.34 -3.40 12.48
N ILE A 145 17.46 -2.17 11.95
CA ILE A 145 16.80 -0.99 12.52
C ILE A 145 15.27 -1.18 12.54
N GLU A 146 14.68 -1.62 11.41
CA GLU A 146 13.25 -1.91 11.31
C GLU A 146 12.81 -2.98 12.33
N ALA A 147 13.61 -4.04 12.51
CA ALA A 147 13.31 -5.11 13.45
C ALA A 147 13.29 -4.64 14.92
N PHE A 148 14.31 -3.90 15.35
CA PHE A 148 14.33 -3.36 16.72
C PHE A 148 13.31 -2.25 16.95
N THR A 149 13.04 -1.43 15.94
CA THR A 149 11.97 -0.42 16.01
C THR A 149 10.59 -1.08 16.08
N ALA A 150 10.36 -2.18 15.34
CA ALA A 150 9.13 -2.97 15.43
C ALA A 150 8.97 -3.59 16.82
N ARG A 151 10.06 -4.13 17.39
CA ARG A 151 10.04 -4.62 18.76
C ARG A 151 9.69 -3.52 19.76
N ARG A 152 10.25 -2.31 19.60
CA ARG A 152 9.93 -1.14 20.43
C ARG A 152 8.47 -0.74 20.31
N LEU A 153 7.90 -0.81 19.10
CA LEU A 153 6.49 -0.51 18.84
C LEU A 153 5.58 -1.50 19.59
N GLU A 154 5.89 -2.80 19.52
CA GLU A 154 5.14 -3.87 20.24
C GLU A 154 5.27 -3.83 21.75
N MET A 155 6.27 -3.12 22.29
CA MET A 155 6.38 -2.86 23.71
C MET A 155 5.57 -1.63 24.16
N SER A 156 5.06 -0.83 23.21
CA SER A 156 4.39 0.44 23.49
C SER A 156 2.92 0.45 23.11
N TRP A 157 2.55 -0.30 22.07
CA TRP A 157 1.23 -0.28 21.43
C TRP A 157 0.65 -1.69 21.43
N ASP A 158 -0.68 -1.75 21.51
CA ASP A 158 -1.41 -3.00 21.42
C ASP A 158 -1.44 -3.53 19.98
N LYS A 159 -1.58 -4.85 19.83
CA LYS A 159 -1.70 -5.53 18.53
C LYS A 159 -2.80 -4.96 17.64
N LYS A 160 -3.94 -4.61 18.23
CA LYS A 160 -5.06 -4.02 17.48
C LYS A 160 -4.71 -2.63 16.95
N GLU A 161 -4.01 -1.81 17.73
CA GLU A 161 -3.58 -0.47 17.34
C GLU A 161 -2.57 -0.54 16.19
N ILE A 162 -1.57 -1.43 16.29
CA ILE A 162 -0.57 -1.64 15.25
C ILE A 162 -1.22 -2.12 13.95
N LEU A 163 -2.11 -3.11 14.04
CA LEU A 163 -2.81 -3.63 12.85
C LEU A 163 -3.73 -2.59 12.22
N SER A 164 -4.40 -1.75 13.02
CA SER A 164 -5.20 -0.64 12.51
C SER A 164 -4.32 0.40 11.80
N ALA A 165 -3.19 0.76 12.43
CA ALA A 165 -2.23 1.68 11.83
C ALA A 165 -1.66 1.14 10.51
N TYR A 166 -1.45 -0.17 10.42
CA TYR A 166 -1.02 -0.87 9.21
C TYR A 166 -2.08 -0.81 8.11
N LEU A 167 -3.29 -1.27 8.39
CA LEU A 167 -4.40 -1.34 7.42
C LEU A 167 -4.79 0.05 6.89
N ASN A 168 -4.64 1.09 7.70
CA ASN A 168 -4.89 2.48 7.29
C ASN A 168 -3.73 3.10 6.47
N ARG A 169 -2.54 2.49 6.46
CA ARG A 169 -1.35 3.02 5.76
C ARG A 169 -0.93 2.21 4.54
N LEU A 170 -1.52 1.03 4.32
CA LEU A 170 -1.18 0.18 3.19
C LEU A 170 -1.46 0.88 1.85
N PRO A 171 -0.53 0.86 0.89
CA PRO A 171 -0.80 1.33 -0.46
C PRO A 171 -1.51 0.23 -1.28
N TYR A 172 -2.73 0.48 -1.72
CA TYR A 172 -3.55 -0.49 -2.48
C TYR A 172 -3.49 -0.27 -4.01
N GLY A 173 -2.61 0.61 -4.49
CA GLY A 173 -2.51 0.96 -5.91
C GLY A 173 -3.53 2.03 -6.30
N ASN A 174 -3.42 2.58 -7.51
CA ASN A 174 -4.30 3.66 -7.99
C ASN A 174 -4.44 4.82 -7.01
N GLN A 175 -3.34 5.07 -6.30
CA GLN A 175 -3.27 6.08 -5.27
C GLN A 175 -4.28 5.88 -4.13
N PHE A 176 -4.73 4.66 -3.79
CA PHE A 176 -5.44 4.38 -2.54
C PHE A 176 -4.46 4.03 -1.42
N THR A 177 -4.57 4.71 -0.28
CA THR A 177 -3.89 4.37 0.98
C THR A 177 -4.97 4.08 1.99
N GLY A 178 -4.83 2.97 2.70
CA GLY A 178 -5.84 2.56 3.65
C GLY A 178 -6.92 1.72 3.00
N SER A 179 -7.37 0.70 3.72
CA SER A 179 -8.35 -0.26 3.21
C SER A 179 -9.72 0.36 2.97
N ARG A 180 -10.14 1.35 3.77
CA ARG A 180 -11.44 2.03 3.62
C ARG A 180 -11.54 2.78 2.28
N ALA A 181 -10.53 3.61 2.06
CA ALA A 181 -10.25 4.29 0.80
C ALA A 181 -10.23 3.34 -0.39
N ALA A 182 -9.55 2.20 -0.27
CA ALA A 182 -9.48 1.19 -1.32
C ALA A 182 -10.81 0.43 -1.52
N ALA A 183 -11.60 0.20 -0.47
CA ALA A 183 -12.91 -0.47 -0.56
C ALA A 183 -13.93 0.39 -1.33
N ARG A 184 -14.05 1.68 -0.97
CA ARG A 184 -14.82 2.65 -1.77
C ARG A 184 -14.22 2.83 -3.16
N GLY A 185 -12.88 2.84 -3.21
CA GLY A 185 -12.06 2.93 -4.40
C GLY A 185 -12.45 1.92 -5.47
N TYR A 186 -12.30 0.64 -5.16
CA TYR A 186 -12.46 -0.43 -6.12
C TYR A 186 -13.91 -0.94 -6.22
N PHE A 187 -14.68 -0.93 -5.14
CA PHE A 187 -15.99 -1.59 -5.09
C PHE A 187 -17.16 -0.64 -4.85
N GLY A 188 -16.91 0.61 -4.47
CA GLY A 188 -17.97 1.55 -4.10
C GLY A 188 -18.68 1.21 -2.79
N LYS A 189 -18.04 0.39 -1.93
CA LYS A 189 -18.65 -0.15 -0.71
C LYS A 189 -17.97 0.39 0.56
N PRO A 190 -18.71 0.55 1.67
CA PRO A 190 -18.09 0.67 2.99
C PRO A 190 -17.39 -0.64 3.37
N LEU A 191 -16.45 -0.57 4.32
CA LEU A 191 -15.66 -1.73 4.77
C LEU A 191 -16.54 -2.90 5.25
N SER A 192 -17.63 -2.63 5.99
CA SER A 192 -18.55 -3.64 6.51
C SER A 192 -19.11 -4.56 5.42
N ASP A 193 -19.34 -3.99 4.24
CA ASP A 193 -20.13 -4.59 3.16
C ASP A 193 -19.28 -5.34 2.14
N LEU A 194 -17.95 -5.37 2.32
CA LEU A 194 -17.07 -6.20 1.49
C LEU A 194 -17.54 -7.65 1.51
N SER A 195 -17.42 -8.41 0.44
CA SER A 195 -17.55 -9.86 0.53
C SER A 195 -16.23 -10.50 1.00
N LEU A 196 -16.23 -11.81 1.26
CA LEU A 196 -15.00 -12.55 1.52
C LEU A 196 -14.06 -12.50 0.29
N ALA A 197 -14.61 -12.62 -0.91
CA ALA A 197 -13.87 -12.52 -2.15
C ALA A 197 -13.24 -11.12 -2.31
N GLU A 198 -14.02 -10.06 -2.11
CA GLU A 198 -13.54 -8.67 -2.20
C GLU A 198 -12.47 -8.37 -1.14
N ALA A 199 -12.66 -8.85 0.10
CA ALA A 199 -11.70 -8.70 1.17
C ALA A 199 -10.36 -9.40 0.87
N ALA A 200 -10.39 -10.62 0.32
CA ALA A 200 -9.20 -11.33 -0.11
C ALA A 200 -8.49 -10.66 -1.30
N LEU A 201 -9.25 -10.11 -2.25
CA LEU A 201 -8.70 -9.34 -3.37
C LEU A 201 -7.98 -8.10 -2.85
N LEU A 202 -8.66 -7.33 -1.98
CA LEU A 202 -8.14 -6.12 -1.36
C LEU A 202 -6.84 -6.40 -0.58
N ALA A 203 -6.84 -7.45 0.26
CA ALA A 203 -5.67 -7.86 1.03
C ALA A 203 -4.45 -8.23 0.17
N GLY A 204 -4.66 -8.62 -1.09
CA GLY A 204 -3.59 -9.00 -2.01
C GLY A 204 -2.91 -7.84 -2.72
N LEU A 205 -3.59 -6.70 -2.88
CA LEU A 205 -3.10 -5.57 -3.68
C LEU A 205 -1.80 -4.95 -3.13
N PRO A 206 -1.63 -4.75 -1.80
CA PRO A 206 -0.46 -4.06 -1.26
C PRO A 206 0.89 -4.75 -1.53
N ASN A 207 0.88 -6.05 -1.85
CA ASN A 207 2.10 -6.81 -2.12
C ASN A 207 2.89 -6.22 -3.31
N LYS A 208 2.18 -5.88 -4.39
CA LYS A 208 2.74 -5.22 -5.59
C LYS A 208 1.69 -4.28 -6.19
N PRO A 209 1.46 -3.11 -5.59
CA PRO A 209 0.29 -2.27 -5.87
C PRO A 209 0.14 -1.89 -7.35
N THR A 210 1.26 -1.61 -8.02
CA THR A 210 1.29 -1.28 -9.46
C THR A 210 1.06 -2.51 -10.34
N LYS A 211 1.64 -3.67 -9.98
CA LYS A 211 1.58 -4.88 -10.82
C LYS A 211 0.28 -5.68 -10.62
N LEU A 212 -0.33 -5.56 -9.46
CA LEU A 212 -1.59 -6.20 -9.10
C LEU A 212 -2.77 -5.23 -9.19
N ASN A 213 -2.61 -4.12 -9.91
CA ASN A 213 -3.69 -3.18 -10.14
C ASN A 213 -4.84 -3.91 -10.87
N PRO A 214 -6.03 -4.01 -10.25
CA PRO A 214 -7.10 -4.83 -10.81
C PRO A 214 -7.76 -4.20 -12.05
N TRP A 215 -7.54 -2.91 -12.34
CA TRP A 215 -8.03 -2.27 -13.56
C TRP A 215 -7.16 -2.53 -14.78
N THR A 216 -5.85 -2.73 -14.59
CA THR A 216 -4.91 -2.97 -15.69
C THR A 216 -4.43 -4.42 -15.76
N ASN A 217 -4.53 -5.16 -14.65
CA ASN A 217 -4.12 -6.56 -14.55
C ASN A 217 -5.06 -7.33 -13.59
N TYR A 218 -6.30 -7.51 -14.01
CA TYR A 218 -7.30 -8.25 -13.24
C TYR A 218 -6.89 -9.70 -13.00
N GLU A 219 -6.35 -10.39 -14.00
CA GLU A 219 -5.92 -11.79 -13.87
C GLU A 219 -4.85 -11.98 -12.79
N GLY A 220 -3.85 -11.08 -12.74
CA GLY A 220 -2.80 -11.10 -11.72
C GLY A 220 -3.37 -10.85 -10.33
N ALA A 221 -4.28 -9.88 -10.20
CA ALA A 221 -4.96 -9.58 -8.94
C ALA A 221 -5.83 -10.76 -8.47
N ARG A 222 -6.60 -11.38 -9.38
CA ARG A 222 -7.42 -12.57 -9.14
C ARG A 222 -6.59 -13.77 -8.73
N LYS A 223 -5.46 -14.03 -9.40
CA LYS A 223 -4.55 -15.12 -9.00
C LYS A 223 -4.02 -14.93 -7.57
N ARG A 224 -3.69 -13.69 -7.18
CA ARG A 224 -3.27 -13.37 -5.81
C ARG A 224 -4.41 -13.55 -4.81
N GLN A 225 -5.63 -13.11 -5.14
CA GLN A 225 -6.82 -13.32 -4.33
C GLN A 225 -7.06 -14.81 -4.05
N LEU A 226 -7.04 -15.66 -5.09
CA LEU A 226 -7.27 -17.10 -4.95
C LEU A 226 -6.22 -17.77 -4.05
N TRP A 227 -4.95 -17.35 -4.17
CA TRP A 227 -3.90 -17.81 -3.28
C TRP A 227 -4.17 -17.42 -1.82
N ILE A 228 -4.65 -16.20 -1.56
CA ILE A 228 -5.00 -15.75 -0.20
C ILE A 228 -6.17 -16.57 0.36
N LEU A 229 -7.22 -16.82 -0.43
CA LEU A 229 -8.34 -17.66 0.00
C LEU A 229 -7.88 -19.08 0.38
N GLY A 230 -6.95 -19.66 -0.39
CA GLY A 230 -6.34 -20.94 -0.06
C GLY A 230 -5.58 -20.91 1.27
N ARG A 231 -4.80 -19.85 1.51
CA ARG A 231 -4.10 -19.62 2.77
C ARG A 231 -5.06 -19.43 3.95
N MET A 232 -6.15 -18.70 3.77
CA MET A 232 -7.17 -18.53 4.82
C MET A 232 -7.78 -19.88 5.22
N LYS A 233 -8.04 -20.75 4.26
CA LYS A 233 -8.54 -22.10 4.51
C LYS A 233 -7.49 -22.96 5.24
N GLU A 234 -6.23 -22.95 4.79
CA GLU A 234 -5.13 -23.69 5.42
C GLU A 234 -4.88 -23.28 6.88
N GLU A 235 -5.02 -21.98 7.18
CA GLU A 235 -4.91 -21.45 8.54
C GLU A 235 -6.19 -21.63 9.38
N GLY A 236 -7.25 -22.23 8.80
CA GLY A 236 -8.52 -22.51 9.47
C GLY A 236 -9.39 -21.28 9.72
N TYR A 237 -9.16 -20.17 9.00
CA TYR A 237 -9.92 -18.93 9.13
C TYR A 237 -11.28 -18.98 8.43
N ILE A 238 -11.42 -19.84 7.43
CA ILE A 238 -12.66 -20.09 6.69
C ILE A 238 -12.86 -21.59 6.50
N ASN A 239 -14.11 -22.02 6.41
CA ASN A 239 -14.46 -23.41 6.13
C ASN A 239 -14.55 -23.70 4.62
N GLU A 240 -14.77 -24.98 4.27
CA GLU A 240 -14.87 -25.43 2.87
C GLU A 240 -15.99 -24.74 2.08
N VAL A 241 -17.14 -24.48 2.73
CA VAL A 241 -18.30 -23.87 2.09
C VAL A 241 -18.03 -22.40 1.79
N GLU A 242 -17.47 -21.66 2.75
CA GLU A 242 -17.06 -20.27 2.57
C GLU A 242 -15.98 -20.12 1.50
N PHE A 243 -15.00 -21.03 1.49
CA PHE A 243 -13.96 -21.08 0.47
C PHE A 243 -14.55 -21.31 -0.91
N ALA A 244 -15.41 -22.34 -1.08
CA ALA A 244 -16.06 -22.62 -2.36
C ALA A 244 -16.93 -21.46 -2.86
N ALA A 245 -17.69 -20.82 -1.97
CA ALA A 245 -18.49 -19.64 -2.30
C ALA A 245 -17.62 -18.45 -2.76
N ALA A 246 -16.50 -18.19 -2.08
CA ALA A 246 -15.60 -17.10 -2.44
C ALA A 246 -14.83 -17.36 -3.76
N LEU A 247 -14.60 -18.62 -4.13
CA LEU A 247 -13.94 -18.98 -5.39
C LEU A 247 -14.79 -18.64 -6.62
N ILE A 248 -16.10 -18.82 -6.52
CA ILE A 248 -17.04 -18.57 -7.62
C ILE A 248 -17.52 -17.12 -7.67
N GLU A 249 -17.37 -16.38 -6.58
CA GLU A 249 -17.70 -14.96 -6.55
C GLU A 249 -16.68 -14.14 -7.34
N GLU A 250 -17.14 -13.40 -8.34
CA GLU A 250 -16.34 -12.42 -9.09
C GLU A 250 -16.56 -11.01 -8.52
N PRO A 251 -15.55 -10.41 -7.85
CA PRO A 251 -15.63 -9.04 -7.37
C PRO A 251 -15.95 -8.06 -8.50
N LYS A 252 -17.05 -7.32 -8.35
CA LYS A 252 -17.43 -6.28 -9.30
C LYS A 252 -16.63 -5.01 -9.00
N LEU A 253 -15.73 -4.67 -9.91
CA LEU A 253 -14.96 -3.43 -9.83
C LEU A 253 -15.74 -2.28 -10.44
N LEU A 254 -15.62 -1.10 -9.83
CA LEU A 254 -16.01 0.15 -10.48
C LEU A 254 -15.10 0.44 -11.67
N ASP A 255 -15.64 1.12 -12.68
CA ASP A 255 -14.87 1.57 -13.84
C ASP A 255 -13.72 2.49 -13.43
N GLY A 256 -12.48 2.08 -13.75
CA GLY A 256 -11.27 2.81 -13.40
C GLY A 256 -11.12 4.17 -14.11
N HIS A 257 -11.79 4.35 -15.25
CA HIS A 257 -11.81 5.60 -16.03
C HIS A 257 -12.72 6.68 -15.43
N ALA A 258 -13.61 6.31 -14.50
CA ALA A 258 -14.59 7.22 -13.91
C ALA A 258 -13.99 8.13 -12.81
N ARG A 259 -12.68 8.41 -12.84
CA ARG A 259 -12.01 9.25 -11.83
C ARG A 259 -11.06 10.25 -12.46
N ALA A 260 -11.15 11.49 -11.97
CA ALA A 260 -10.44 12.69 -12.38
C ALA A 260 -8.91 12.51 -12.53
N PHE A 261 -8.51 12.08 -13.71
CA PHE A 261 -7.13 12.04 -14.18
C PHE A 261 -7.07 12.64 -15.59
N HIS A 262 -7.46 13.91 -15.69
CA HIS A 262 -7.44 14.69 -16.92
C HIS A 262 -6.34 15.75 -16.84
N ALA A 263 -5.87 16.21 -18.00
CA ALA A 263 -4.88 17.30 -18.13
C ALA A 263 -3.62 17.13 -17.25
N PRO A 264 -2.88 16.00 -17.31
CA PRO A 264 -1.70 15.78 -16.46
C PRO A 264 -0.60 16.82 -16.69
N HIS A 265 -0.43 17.31 -17.91
CA HIS A 265 0.55 18.35 -18.24
C HIS A 265 0.20 19.69 -17.60
N PHE A 266 -1.08 20.11 -17.68
CA PHE A 266 -1.57 21.34 -17.06
C PHE A 266 -1.36 21.35 -15.54
N THR A 267 -1.73 20.26 -14.90
CA THR A 267 -1.67 20.12 -13.44
C THR A 267 -0.26 19.88 -12.92
N ASN A 268 0.65 19.28 -13.72
CA ASN A 268 2.08 19.25 -13.39
C ASN A 268 2.71 20.66 -13.49
N LEU A 269 2.33 21.44 -14.50
CA LEU A 269 2.81 22.83 -14.62
C LEU A 269 2.40 23.67 -13.40
N LEU A 270 1.16 23.51 -12.91
CA LEU A 270 0.70 24.15 -11.68
C LEU A 270 1.51 23.72 -10.46
N LEU A 271 1.80 22.43 -10.32
CA LEU A 271 2.66 21.94 -9.23
C LEU A 271 4.05 22.56 -9.23
N GLU A 272 4.65 22.72 -10.42
CA GLU A 272 6.00 23.26 -10.57
C GLU A 272 6.04 24.77 -10.31
N ARG A 273 5.00 25.51 -10.71
CA ARG A 273 4.94 26.97 -10.62
C ARG A 273 4.42 27.47 -9.27
N GLU A 274 3.45 26.77 -8.68
CA GLU A 274 2.68 27.23 -7.52
C GLU A 274 2.89 26.34 -6.27
N GLY A 275 4.00 25.62 -6.20
CA GLY A 275 4.22 24.56 -5.20
C GLY A 275 4.02 24.97 -3.74
N GLU A 276 4.39 26.20 -3.35
CA GLU A 276 4.21 26.71 -1.98
C GLU A 276 2.73 27.03 -1.67
N THR A 277 2.05 27.71 -2.59
CA THR A 277 0.60 28.01 -2.50
C THR A 277 -0.21 26.72 -2.44
N LEU A 278 0.14 25.75 -3.27
CA LEU A 278 -0.48 24.42 -3.30
C LEU A 278 -0.17 23.60 -2.05
N ALA A 279 1.00 23.79 -1.41
CA ALA A 279 1.31 23.15 -0.12
C ALA A 279 0.43 23.68 1.03
N ALA A 280 0.08 24.97 1.01
CA ALA A 280 -0.87 25.56 1.94
C ALA A 280 -2.30 25.05 1.69
N ALA A 281 -2.75 25.04 0.43
CA ALA A 281 -4.04 24.45 0.04
C ALA A 281 -4.15 22.97 0.43
N ARG A 282 -3.05 22.21 0.23
CA ARG A 282 -2.91 20.82 0.66
C ARG A 282 -3.07 20.65 2.17
N SER A 283 -2.43 21.51 2.97
CA SER A 283 -2.51 21.46 4.44
C SER A 283 -3.90 21.81 4.97
N GLY A 284 -4.66 22.64 4.23
CA GLY A 284 -6.03 23.04 4.54
C GLY A 284 -7.12 22.15 3.93
N GLY A 285 -6.77 21.19 3.06
CA GLY A 285 -7.74 20.34 2.35
C GLY A 285 -8.65 21.10 1.37
N LEU A 286 -8.21 22.25 0.85
CA LEU A 286 -9.01 23.11 -0.03
C LEU A 286 -8.88 22.68 -1.50
N PRO A 287 -9.98 22.66 -2.28
CA PRO A 287 -9.91 22.46 -3.72
C PRO A 287 -9.22 23.65 -4.41
N VAL A 288 -8.54 23.37 -5.52
CA VAL A 288 -7.83 24.33 -6.36
C VAL A 288 -8.64 24.50 -7.64
N HIS A 289 -9.32 25.64 -7.77
CA HIS A 289 -10.02 26.02 -9.00
C HIS A 289 -9.00 26.49 -10.04
N THR A 290 -9.18 26.06 -11.28
CA THR A 290 -8.26 26.35 -12.39
C THR A 290 -8.97 27.01 -13.55
N THR A 291 -8.20 27.54 -14.49
CA THR A 291 -8.71 28.11 -15.75
C THR A 291 -9.04 27.07 -16.80
N LEU A 292 -8.73 25.78 -16.54
CA LEU A 292 -8.93 24.71 -17.50
C LEU A 292 -10.41 24.59 -17.88
N ASP A 293 -10.71 24.38 -19.15
CA ASP A 293 -11.99 23.88 -19.64
C ASP A 293 -11.84 22.38 -19.94
N LEU A 294 -12.47 21.54 -19.12
CA LEU A 294 -12.32 20.09 -19.26
C LEU A 294 -12.91 19.54 -20.56
N SER A 295 -14.00 20.13 -21.07
CA SER A 295 -14.60 19.71 -22.34
C SER A 295 -13.61 19.98 -23.47
N LEU A 296 -13.06 21.19 -23.50
CA LEU A 296 -12.09 21.60 -24.51
C LEU A 296 -10.79 20.79 -24.43
N GLN A 297 -10.30 20.49 -23.22
CA GLN A 297 -9.14 19.63 -23.02
C GLN A 297 -9.35 18.25 -23.66
N LEU A 298 -10.50 17.62 -23.40
CA LEU A 298 -10.81 16.30 -23.95
C LEU A 298 -10.92 16.33 -25.48
N ASP A 299 -11.51 17.39 -26.04
CA ASP A 299 -11.58 17.57 -27.50
C ASP A 299 -10.18 17.71 -28.13
N VAL A 300 -9.28 18.48 -27.49
CA VAL A 300 -7.89 18.63 -27.92
C VAL A 300 -7.13 17.30 -27.84
N GLU A 301 -7.21 16.59 -26.72
CA GLU A 301 -6.55 15.29 -26.53
C GLU A 301 -7.01 14.26 -27.58
N ASN A 302 -8.31 14.24 -27.89
CA ASN A 302 -8.88 13.37 -28.91
C ASN A 302 -8.39 13.74 -30.32
N ALA A 303 -8.38 15.03 -30.67
CA ALA A 303 -7.93 15.52 -31.96
C ALA A 303 -6.43 15.23 -32.19
N VAL A 304 -5.60 15.46 -31.18
CA VAL A 304 -4.15 15.15 -31.21
C VAL A 304 -3.92 13.66 -31.36
N SER A 305 -4.61 12.84 -30.56
CA SER A 305 -4.46 11.38 -30.62
C SER A 305 -4.85 10.82 -31.98
N ALA A 306 -5.95 11.32 -32.57
CA ALA A 306 -6.40 10.91 -33.90
C ALA A 306 -5.39 11.30 -34.99
N GLU A 307 -4.83 12.51 -34.91
CA GLU A 307 -3.86 13.00 -35.89
C GLU A 307 -2.51 12.28 -35.78
N LEU A 308 -2.01 12.04 -34.57
CA LEU A 308 -0.80 11.25 -34.34
C LEU A 308 -0.96 9.83 -34.90
N ALA A 309 -2.11 9.18 -34.68
CA ALA A 309 -2.40 7.86 -35.23
C ALA A 309 -2.43 7.87 -36.77
N ARG A 310 -3.03 8.91 -37.37
CA ARG A 310 -3.08 9.10 -38.83
C ARG A 310 -1.69 9.27 -39.42
N LEU A 311 -0.84 10.10 -38.80
CA LEU A 311 0.52 10.38 -39.24
C LEU A 311 1.44 9.17 -39.06
N ALA A 312 1.35 8.46 -37.94
CA ALA A 312 2.11 7.23 -37.70
C ALA A 312 1.80 6.17 -38.76
N HIS A 313 0.51 6.00 -39.11
CA HIS A 313 0.09 5.09 -40.18
C HIS A 313 0.63 5.50 -41.56
N GLN A 314 0.74 6.81 -41.85
CA GLN A 314 1.29 7.29 -43.12
C GLN A 314 2.81 7.18 -43.21
N ALA A 315 3.51 7.35 -42.08
CA ALA A 315 4.96 7.32 -42.01
C ALA A 315 5.53 5.89 -42.11
N GLY A 316 4.73 4.85 -41.84
CA GLY A 316 5.17 3.46 -41.91
C GLY A 316 6.21 3.07 -40.85
N GLU A 317 6.42 3.92 -39.84
CA GLU A 317 7.35 3.70 -38.73
C GLU A 317 6.58 3.61 -37.40
N GLU A 318 6.95 2.64 -36.56
CA GLU A 318 6.52 2.60 -35.17
C GLU A 318 7.24 3.70 -34.36
N ASN A 319 6.55 4.83 -34.24
CA ASN A 319 6.37 5.62 -33.00
C ASN A 319 7.59 6.34 -32.37
N ASP A 320 7.77 7.61 -32.73
CA ASP A 320 8.26 8.64 -31.78
C ASP A 320 7.65 10.04 -32.03
N LEU A 321 6.47 10.11 -32.65
CA LEU A 321 5.80 11.39 -32.90
C LEU A 321 5.27 11.97 -31.58
N GLN A 322 5.73 13.18 -31.25
CA GLN A 322 5.29 13.95 -30.10
C GLN A 322 4.48 15.15 -30.58
N ALA A 323 3.48 15.54 -29.80
CA ALA A 323 2.70 16.75 -30.03
C ALA A 323 2.63 17.57 -28.74
N ALA A 324 2.47 18.87 -28.89
CA ALA A 324 2.19 19.78 -27.78
C ALA A 324 1.15 20.80 -28.26
N VAL A 325 0.09 21.00 -27.48
CA VAL A 325 -0.99 21.94 -27.80
C VAL A 325 -1.28 22.81 -26.59
N VAL A 326 -1.35 24.12 -26.81
CA VAL A 326 -1.75 25.10 -25.79
C VAL A 326 -2.92 25.91 -26.36
N VAL A 327 -4.02 25.99 -25.61
CA VAL A 327 -5.16 26.83 -25.97
C VAL A 327 -5.30 27.96 -24.95
N ILE A 328 -5.37 29.20 -25.44
CA ILE A 328 -5.36 30.42 -24.62
C ILE A 328 -6.59 31.26 -24.96
N GLU A 329 -7.25 31.80 -23.94
CA GLU A 329 -8.31 32.80 -24.12
C GLU A 329 -7.70 34.18 -24.42
N ASN A 330 -7.95 34.73 -25.61
CA ASN A 330 -7.30 35.96 -26.08
C ASN A 330 -7.54 37.20 -25.21
N ALA A 331 -8.69 37.29 -24.55
CA ALA A 331 -9.06 38.48 -23.77
C ALA A 331 -8.38 38.52 -22.39
N SER A 332 -8.24 37.37 -21.74
CA SER A 332 -7.72 37.24 -20.37
C SER A 332 -6.29 36.72 -20.31
N GLY A 333 -5.83 36.01 -21.35
CA GLY A 333 -4.58 35.27 -21.35
C GLY A 333 -4.64 33.95 -20.57
N GLU A 334 -5.81 33.50 -20.14
CA GLU A 334 -5.99 32.25 -19.42
C GLU A 334 -5.69 31.02 -20.29
N ILE A 335 -5.02 30.02 -19.73
CA ILE A 335 -4.78 28.73 -20.40
C ILE A 335 -6.02 27.85 -20.19
N LEU A 336 -6.71 27.50 -21.27
CA LEU A 336 -7.94 26.70 -21.24
C LEU A 336 -7.68 25.20 -21.45
N ALA A 337 -6.62 24.84 -22.19
CA ALA A 337 -6.20 23.45 -22.41
C ALA A 337 -4.69 23.36 -22.63
N LEU A 338 -4.08 22.27 -22.16
CA LEU A 338 -2.66 21.96 -22.33
C LEU A 338 -2.47 20.44 -22.48
N SER A 339 -1.98 20.00 -23.64
CA SER A 339 -1.72 18.59 -23.94
C SER A 339 -0.33 18.36 -24.50
#